data_AF-A0A094D8E1-F1
#
_entry.id   AF-A0A094D8E1-F1
#
_cell.length_a   1.000
_cell.length_b   1.000
_cell.length_c   1.000
_cell.angle_alpha   90.00
_cell.angle_beta   90.00
_cell.angle_gamma   90.00
#
_symmetry.space_group_name_H-M   'P 1'
#
loop_
_entity.id
_entity.type
_entity.pdbx_description
1 polymer ?
#
loop_
_entity_poly.entity_id
_entity_poly.type
_entity_poly.pdbx_seq_one_letter_code
_entity_poly.pdbx_strand_id
1 'polypeptide(L)'
;MLQRASAVLGRLRWRTMALTLAVLSLGHFIFIDETLRNAYLRHLGKLGAIAPPTAPYIPIPSSIAPFSAGDTDEDIAICITVKDQYADLTEWLTHHYHHLSIRRFYIMDDGSSPALATYNYSAFLDANAITHRYYHPALHHPYQQLASYSDCLKLFGDRHKWMAFIDADEYLEVRGNETLRSILAPYDDDDSVGAFAVNWQIHTSGGLLRRPPSARKGFTRCIEDQDPNHSPDVGTENEHIKVLVKPSHAAKPDVHKFELKKGARTVGEDGDTVDRLAWRVPITRRRVALHHYATRSREEYMAKMERGNGMGSPKGWDWWNWVEAIPTVECEEMAMLEP
;
A
#
# COMPACT_ATOMS: atom_id res chain seq x y z
N MET A 1 -19.14 82.36 10.36
CA MET A 1 -20.01 81.24 10.79
C MET A 1 -19.88 80.09 9.79
N LEU A 2 -18.79 79.33 9.90
CA LEU A 2 -18.51 78.14 9.10
C LEU A 2 -18.33 76.98 10.07
N GLN A 3 -19.44 76.55 10.66
CA GLN A 3 -19.54 75.36 11.49
C GLN A 3 -21.03 75.09 11.70
N ARG A 4 -21.48 73.94 11.19
CA ARG A 4 -22.78 73.24 11.40
C ARG A 4 -23.47 72.86 10.09
N ALA A 5 -22.81 72.02 9.30
CA ALA A 5 -23.50 71.20 8.29
C ALA A 5 -22.75 69.89 7.98
N SER A 6 -22.02 69.32 8.95
CA SER A 6 -21.28 68.05 8.77
C SER A 6 -21.33 67.18 10.03
N ALA A 7 -22.54 66.85 10.52
CA ALA A 7 -22.64 66.01 11.71
C ALA A 7 -23.94 65.17 11.83
N VAL A 8 -24.62 64.84 10.73
CA VAL A 8 -25.82 63.97 10.79
C VAL A 8 -25.79 62.77 9.82
N LEU A 9 -24.90 62.74 8.81
CA LEU A 9 -24.85 61.64 7.83
C LEU A 9 -23.81 60.55 8.12
N GLY A 10 -23.04 60.65 9.21
CA GLY A 10 -21.87 59.78 9.46
C GLY A 10 -22.06 58.61 10.44
N ARG A 11 -23.20 58.49 11.15
CA ARG A 11 -23.38 57.44 12.17
C ARG A 11 -24.53 56.47 11.92
N LEU A 12 -25.31 56.67 10.86
CA LEU A 12 -26.50 55.87 10.55
C LEU A 12 -26.36 55.12 9.21
N ARG A 13 -25.24 54.43 8.98
CA ARG A 13 -25.11 53.53 7.82
C ARG A 13 -24.39 52.21 8.11
N TRP A 14 -23.43 52.19 9.03
CA TRP A 14 -22.66 50.98 9.31
C TRP A 14 -23.39 49.97 10.20
N ARG A 15 -24.07 50.41 11.26
CA ARG A 15 -24.81 49.51 12.16
C ARG A 15 -25.97 48.84 11.44
N THR A 16 -26.71 49.57 10.61
CA THR A 16 -27.81 49.03 9.83
C THR A 16 -27.31 48.06 8.77
N MET A 17 -26.24 48.39 8.03
CA MET A 17 -25.65 47.46 7.04
C MET A 17 -25.11 46.18 7.67
N ALA A 18 -24.42 46.28 8.81
CA ALA A 18 -23.89 45.11 9.52
C ALA A 18 -25.02 44.20 10.03
N LEU A 19 -26.11 44.79 10.55
CA LEU A 19 -27.28 44.04 11.00
C LEU A 19 -27.98 43.36 9.81
N THR A 20 -28.14 44.05 8.68
CA THR A 20 -28.76 43.48 7.47
C THR A 20 -27.92 42.33 6.91
N LEU A 21 -26.59 42.47 6.86
CA LEU A 21 -25.69 41.39 6.43
C LEU A 21 -25.73 40.19 7.38
N ALA A 22 -25.75 40.41 8.70
CA ALA A 22 -25.85 39.33 9.68
C ALA A 22 -27.18 38.57 9.55
N VAL A 23 -28.30 39.28 9.36
CA VAL A 23 -29.63 38.68 9.16
C VAL A 23 -29.70 37.92 7.83
N LEU A 24 -29.12 38.46 6.76
CA LEU A 24 -29.07 37.78 5.45
C LEU A 24 -28.19 36.52 5.51
N SER A 25 -27.05 36.56 6.20
CA SER A 25 -26.18 35.39 6.42
C SER A 25 -26.85 34.32 7.28
N LEU A 26 -27.55 34.72 8.35
CA LEU A 26 -28.30 33.79 9.19
C LEU A 26 -29.48 33.17 8.44
N GLY A 27 -30.19 33.97 7.64
CA GLY A 27 -31.25 33.49 6.75
C GLY A 27 -30.72 32.53 5.69
N HIS A 28 -29.57 32.82 5.06
CA HIS A 28 -28.91 31.90 4.13
C HIS A 28 -28.55 30.58 4.83
N PHE A 29 -27.97 30.63 6.03
CA PHE A 29 -27.60 29.42 6.76
C PHE A 29 -28.81 28.56 7.13
N ILE A 30 -29.89 29.16 7.64
CA ILE A 30 -31.09 28.43 8.07
C ILE A 30 -31.84 27.83 6.88
N PHE A 31 -32.06 28.62 5.82
CA PHE A 31 -32.81 28.13 4.65
C PHE A 31 -32.00 27.14 3.80
N ILE A 32 -30.68 27.34 3.62
CA ILE A 32 -29.85 26.41 2.85
C ILE A 32 -29.66 25.10 3.62
N ASP A 33 -29.44 25.14 4.93
CA ASP A 33 -29.32 23.93 5.76
C ASP A 33 -30.61 23.11 5.73
N GLU A 34 -31.77 23.76 5.84
CA GLU A 34 -33.05 23.07 5.81
C GLU A 34 -33.39 22.52 4.42
N THR A 35 -33.00 23.23 3.35
CA THR A 35 -33.19 22.75 1.97
C THR A 35 -32.27 21.57 1.65
N LEU A 36 -31.00 21.63 2.08
CA LEU A 36 -30.03 20.54 1.95
C LEU A 36 -30.43 19.34 2.79
N ARG A 37 -30.86 19.54 4.04
CA ARG A 37 -31.37 18.48 4.92
C ARG A 37 -32.61 17.82 4.31
N ASN A 38 -33.54 18.60 3.76
CA ASN A 38 -34.73 18.06 3.10
C ASN A 38 -34.43 17.40 1.75
N ALA A 39 -33.38 17.80 1.04
CA ALA A 39 -32.90 17.13 -0.16
C ALA A 39 -32.22 15.80 0.19
N TYR A 40 -31.39 15.79 1.24
CA TYR A 40 -30.72 14.62 1.79
C TYR A 40 -31.72 13.57 2.30
N LEU A 41 -32.72 14.00 3.09
CA LEU A 41 -33.79 13.11 3.56
C LEU A 41 -34.67 12.57 2.42
N ARG A 42 -34.91 13.37 1.37
CA ARG A 42 -35.60 12.90 0.15
C ARG A 42 -34.75 11.92 -0.68
N HIS A 43 -33.43 12.03 -0.63
CA HIS A 43 -32.52 11.09 -1.28
C HIS A 43 -32.44 9.77 -0.51
N LEU A 44 -32.36 9.83 0.83
CA LEU A 44 -32.44 8.66 1.71
C LEU A 44 -33.79 7.92 1.59
N GLY A 45 -34.90 8.64 1.48
CA GLY A 45 -36.23 8.04 1.30
C GLY A 45 -36.42 7.34 -0.07
N LYS A 46 -35.56 7.61 -1.06
CA LYS A 46 -35.58 6.95 -2.38
C LYS A 46 -34.65 5.74 -2.48
N LEU A 47 -33.82 5.48 -1.46
CA LEU A 47 -32.93 4.32 -1.38
C LEU A 47 -33.61 3.09 -0.72
N GLY A 48 -34.93 3.08 -0.65
CA GLY A 48 -35.71 1.95 -0.15
C GLY A 48 -35.64 0.74 -1.11
N ALA A 49 -35.11 -0.36 -0.58
CA ALA A 49 -35.11 -1.73 -1.12
C ALA A 49 -34.18 -2.02 -2.32
N ILE A 50 -32.88 -1.85 -2.10
CA ILE A 50 -31.89 -2.73 -2.75
C ILE A 50 -31.53 -3.80 -1.72
N ALA A 51 -31.76 -5.07 -2.04
CA ALA A 51 -31.31 -6.19 -1.22
C ALA A 51 -29.79 -6.05 -0.99
N PRO A 52 -29.28 -6.28 0.22
CA PRO A 52 -27.85 -6.16 0.46
C PRO A 52 -27.11 -7.08 -0.53
N PRO A 53 -26.08 -6.60 -1.25
CA PRO A 53 -25.20 -7.51 -1.95
C PRO A 53 -24.69 -8.48 -0.90
N THR A 54 -24.83 -9.77 -1.17
CA THR A 54 -24.22 -10.82 -0.36
C THR A 54 -22.72 -10.55 -0.36
N ALA A 55 -22.21 -9.91 0.69
CA ALA A 55 -20.78 -9.81 0.92
C ALA A 55 -20.23 -11.23 0.85
N PRO A 56 -19.20 -11.51 0.03
CA PRO A 56 -18.57 -12.80 0.05
C PRO A 56 -18.14 -13.06 1.49
N TYR A 57 -18.66 -14.13 2.09
CA TYR A 57 -18.20 -14.61 3.38
C TYR A 57 -16.73 -14.97 3.23
N ILE A 58 -15.85 -14.05 3.62
CA ILE A 58 -14.43 -14.31 3.72
C ILE A 58 -14.28 -15.11 5.02
N PRO A 59 -13.96 -16.41 4.96
CA PRO A 59 -13.75 -17.19 6.17
C PRO A 59 -12.58 -16.56 6.92
N ILE A 60 -12.86 -16.06 8.14
CA ILE A 60 -11.80 -15.70 9.08
C ILE A 60 -10.96 -16.97 9.27
N PRO A 61 -9.65 -16.95 8.99
CA PRO A 61 -8.80 -18.12 9.16
C PRO A 61 -8.98 -18.67 10.57
N SER A 62 -9.50 -19.89 10.68
CA SER A 62 -9.79 -20.54 11.97
C SER A 62 -8.54 -20.93 12.74
N SER A 63 -7.37 -20.74 12.14
CA SER A 63 -6.07 -20.86 12.80
C SER A 63 -5.12 -19.79 12.27
N ILE A 64 -5.05 -18.66 12.98
CA ILE A 64 -3.79 -17.92 13.04
C ILE A 64 -2.83 -18.89 13.74
N ALA A 65 -1.83 -19.40 13.02
CA ALA A 65 -0.88 -20.35 13.58
C ALA A 65 -0.34 -19.79 14.92
N PRO A 66 -0.39 -20.56 16.02
CA PRO A 66 0.00 -20.04 17.32
C PRO A 66 1.46 -19.56 17.30
N PHE A 67 1.61 -18.28 17.60
CA PHE A 67 2.80 -17.43 17.45
C PHE A 67 4.07 -17.88 18.23
N SER A 68 4.04 -19.00 18.96
CA SER A 68 5.12 -19.34 19.93
C SER A 68 5.85 -20.67 19.72
N ALA A 69 5.60 -21.48 18.67
CA ALA A 69 6.35 -22.75 18.53
C ALA A 69 6.44 -23.41 17.14
N GLY A 70 5.96 -22.81 16.05
CA GLY A 70 5.72 -23.59 14.82
C GLY A 70 6.87 -23.62 13.81
N ASP A 71 7.26 -22.45 13.32
CA ASP A 71 8.13 -22.34 12.17
C ASP A 71 9.21 -21.27 12.40
N THR A 72 10.44 -21.75 12.61
CA THR A 72 11.67 -20.94 12.70
C THR A 72 12.48 -21.02 11.41
N ASP A 73 11.94 -21.69 10.39
CA ASP A 73 12.65 -21.90 9.15
C ASP A 73 12.74 -20.57 8.39
N GLU A 74 13.95 -20.31 7.88
CA GLU A 74 14.29 -19.08 7.19
C GLU A 74 14.27 -19.25 5.67
N ASP A 75 13.71 -20.32 5.10
CA ASP A 75 13.64 -20.60 3.67
C ASP A 75 13.05 -19.43 2.86
N ILE A 76 12.18 -18.64 3.48
CA ILE A 76 11.58 -17.43 2.90
C ILE A 76 12.09 -16.21 3.67
N ALA A 77 12.80 -15.33 2.96
CA ALA A 77 13.22 -14.03 3.45
C ALA A 77 12.52 -12.89 2.69
N ILE A 78 12.53 -11.69 3.25
CA ILE A 78 12.12 -10.47 2.52
C ILE A 78 13.29 -9.50 2.45
N CYS A 79 13.57 -9.03 1.24
CA CYS A 79 14.49 -7.94 1.01
C CYS A 79 13.73 -6.66 0.65
N ILE A 80 13.93 -5.62 1.46
CA ILE A 80 13.19 -4.37 1.33
C ILE A 80 14.16 -3.19 1.20
N THR A 81 13.90 -2.30 0.24
CA THR A 81 14.59 -1.01 0.15
C THR A 81 13.72 0.06 0.79
N VAL A 82 14.28 0.87 1.68
CA VAL A 82 13.50 1.81 2.48
C VAL A 82 14.29 3.07 2.75
N LYS A 83 13.59 4.19 2.77
CA LYS A 83 14.12 5.48 3.24
C LYS A 83 13.08 6.11 4.16
N ASP A 84 13.46 6.63 5.32
CA ASP A 84 12.65 7.47 6.21
C ASP A 84 11.20 7.00 6.52
N GLN A 85 10.93 5.69 6.51
CA GLN A 85 9.58 5.10 6.68
C GLN A 85 9.38 4.39 8.02
N TYR A 86 9.96 4.91 9.11
CA TYR A 86 9.88 4.32 10.46
C TYR A 86 8.45 3.98 10.89
N ALA A 87 7.51 4.89 10.61
CA ALA A 87 6.12 4.73 11.00
C ALA A 87 5.40 3.63 10.21
N ASP A 88 5.86 3.33 8.98
CA ASP A 88 5.28 2.29 8.14
C ASP A 88 5.84 0.92 8.55
N LEU A 89 7.13 0.87 8.88
CA LEU A 89 7.85 -0.37 9.15
C LEU A 89 7.33 -1.13 10.37
N THR A 90 6.77 -0.46 11.38
CA THR A 90 6.28 -1.15 12.58
C THR A 90 5.17 -2.12 12.24
N GLU A 91 4.09 -1.64 11.61
CA GLU A 91 2.95 -2.47 11.22
C GLU A 91 3.33 -3.44 10.09
N TRP A 92 4.16 -2.99 9.15
CA TRP A 92 4.63 -3.82 8.03
C TRP A 92 5.43 -5.03 8.51
N LEU A 93 6.44 -4.81 9.37
CA LEU A 93 7.24 -5.90 9.92
C LEU A 93 6.42 -6.78 10.86
N THR A 94 5.55 -6.18 11.67
CA THR A 94 4.66 -6.94 12.58
C THR A 94 3.77 -7.87 11.77
N HIS A 95 3.16 -7.38 10.70
CA HIS A 95 2.33 -8.21 9.83
C HIS A 95 3.10 -9.39 9.22
N HIS A 96 4.24 -9.14 8.56
CA HIS A 96 4.98 -10.20 7.88
C HIS A 96 5.62 -11.18 8.87
N TYR A 97 6.07 -10.71 10.04
CA TYR A 97 6.65 -11.57 11.07
C TYR A 97 5.57 -12.41 11.78
N HIS A 98 4.51 -11.78 12.29
CA HIS A 98 3.54 -12.45 13.15
C HIS A 98 2.48 -13.22 12.35
N HIS A 99 2.00 -12.66 11.24
CA HIS A 99 0.87 -13.24 10.49
C HIS A 99 1.29 -14.15 9.33
N LEU A 100 2.47 -13.92 8.74
CA LEU A 100 3.01 -14.76 7.67
C LEU A 100 4.17 -15.66 8.09
N SER A 101 4.60 -15.58 9.35
CA SER A 101 5.71 -16.35 9.89
C SER A 101 7.06 -16.12 9.19
N ILE A 102 7.30 -14.93 8.62
CA ILE A 102 8.62 -14.58 8.08
C ILE A 102 9.61 -14.38 9.22
N ARG A 103 10.79 -15.00 9.13
CA ARG A 103 11.82 -14.98 10.18
C ARG A 103 13.10 -14.24 9.77
N ARG A 104 13.20 -13.80 8.52
CA ARG A 104 14.38 -13.09 8.01
C ARG A 104 14.01 -11.90 7.15
N PHE A 105 14.51 -10.72 7.54
CA PHE A 105 14.36 -9.45 6.83
C PHE A 105 15.72 -8.82 6.55
N TYR A 106 15.89 -8.34 5.33
CA TYR A 106 17.04 -7.55 4.91
C TYR A 106 16.58 -6.12 4.62
N ILE A 107 16.89 -5.20 5.55
CA ILE A 107 16.54 -3.79 5.43
C ILE A 107 17.70 -3.07 4.74
N MET A 108 17.47 -2.75 3.48
CA MET A 108 18.36 -1.98 2.62
C MET A 108 18.00 -0.50 2.79
N ASP A 109 18.62 0.14 3.77
CA ASP A 109 18.34 1.52 4.19
C ASP A 109 19.02 2.52 3.24
N ASP A 110 18.21 3.16 2.40
CA ASP A 110 18.62 4.18 1.44
C ASP A 110 18.78 5.57 2.09
N GLY A 111 19.68 5.62 3.08
CA GLY A 111 20.14 6.86 3.67
C GLY A 111 19.11 7.54 4.57
N SER A 112 18.32 6.76 5.32
CA SER A 112 17.38 7.30 6.29
C SER A 112 18.09 8.10 7.39
N SER A 113 17.41 9.11 7.93
CA SER A 113 17.93 9.98 8.97
C SER A 113 16.93 10.15 10.13
N PRO A 114 17.20 9.55 11.32
CA PRO A 114 18.38 8.74 11.69
C PRO A 114 18.40 7.34 11.05
N ALA A 115 19.56 6.71 10.82
CA ALA A 115 19.61 5.38 10.19
C ALA A 115 18.64 4.36 10.82
N LEU A 116 17.96 3.55 10.00
CA LEU A 116 16.92 2.60 10.42
C LEU A 116 17.43 1.57 11.43
N ALA A 117 18.73 1.27 11.44
CA ALA A 117 19.37 0.42 12.44
C ALA A 117 19.26 0.95 13.89
N THR A 118 18.94 2.25 14.06
CA THR A 118 18.74 2.88 15.38
C THR A 118 17.32 2.70 15.91
N TYR A 119 16.41 2.15 15.12
CA TYR A 119 15.02 1.94 15.49
C TYR A 119 14.87 0.80 16.51
N ASN A 120 13.91 0.92 17.44
CA ASN A 120 13.72 -0.06 18.51
C ASN A 120 12.85 -1.26 18.07
N TYR A 121 13.41 -2.14 17.24
CA TYR A 121 12.70 -3.33 16.73
C TYR A 121 12.29 -4.32 17.82
N SER A 122 13.06 -4.42 18.90
CA SER A 122 12.79 -5.32 20.03
C SER A 122 11.47 -5.01 20.75
N ALA A 123 10.85 -3.86 20.47
CA ALA A 123 9.54 -3.51 21.00
C ALA A 123 8.38 -4.29 20.37
N PHE A 124 8.55 -4.88 19.17
CA PHE A 124 7.46 -5.54 18.45
C PHE A 124 7.85 -6.83 17.71
N LEU A 125 9.14 -7.17 17.59
CA LEU A 125 9.60 -8.47 17.06
C LEU A 125 11.00 -8.82 17.57
N ASP A 126 11.48 -10.04 17.30
CA ASP A 126 12.88 -10.42 17.56
C ASP A 126 13.82 -9.66 16.63
N ALA A 127 14.59 -8.71 17.18
CA ALA A 127 15.54 -7.91 16.41
C ALA A 127 16.57 -8.75 15.65
N ASN A 128 16.84 -10.00 16.06
CA ASN A 128 17.73 -10.91 15.33
C ASN A 128 17.15 -11.36 13.98
N ALA A 129 15.85 -11.16 13.73
CA ALA A 129 15.24 -11.41 12.43
C ALA A 129 15.71 -10.41 11.36
N ILE A 130 16.26 -9.26 11.77
CA ILE A 130 16.61 -8.15 10.87
C ILE A 130 18.12 -8.08 10.66
N THR A 131 18.52 -7.95 9.39
CA THR A 131 19.86 -7.53 8.99
C THR A 131 19.77 -6.20 8.27
N HIS A 132 20.58 -5.23 8.70
CA HIS A 132 20.62 -3.90 8.09
C HIS A 132 21.78 -3.76 7.11
N ARG A 133 21.54 -3.05 6.01
CA ARG A 133 22.58 -2.50 5.14
C ARG A 133 22.25 -1.04 4.86
N TYR A 134 23.15 -0.14 5.27
CA TYR A 134 22.98 1.29 5.12
C TYR A 134 23.73 1.81 3.89
N TYR A 135 23.04 2.61 3.08
CA TYR A 135 23.59 3.31 1.93
C TYR A 135 23.69 4.80 2.24
N HIS A 136 24.91 5.31 2.31
CA HIS A 136 25.12 6.72 2.61
C HIS A 136 24.61 7.60 1.46
N PRO A 137 23.83 8.68 1.71
CA PRO A 137 23.25 9.53 0.66
C PRO A 137 24.26 10.07 -0.36
N ALA A 138 25.49 10.35 0.07
CA ALA A 138 26.56 10.81 -0.82
C ALA A 138 27.02 9.79 -1.88
N LEU A 139 26.65 8.51 -1.73
CA LEU A 139 26.96 7.41 -2.64
C LEU A 139 25.71 6.91 -3.37
N HIS A 140 24.62 7.68 -3.33
CA HIS A 140 23.33 7.29 -3.88
C HIS A 140 23.42 7.01 -5.39
N HIS A 141 22.93 5.85 -5.80
CA HIS A 141 22.82 5.46 -7.20
C HIS A 141 21.48 5.94 -7.80
N PRO A 142 21.40 6.41 -9.06
CA PRO A 142 20.14 6.87 -9.65
C PRO A 142 18.99 5.84 -9.63
N TYR A 143 19.35 4.56 -9.62
CA TYR A 143 18.44 3.42 -9.46
C TYR A 143 18.81 2.65 -8.18
N GLN A 144 18.79 3.33 -7.04
CA GLN A 144 19.25 2.79 -5.76
C GLN A 144 18.47 1.54 -5.33
N GLN A 145 17.18 1.44 -5.67
CA GLN A 145 16.37 0.25 -5.40
C GLN A 145 16.95 -1.00 -6.09
N LEU A 146 17.28 -0.91 -7.39
CA LEU A 146 17.87 -2.03 -8.13
C LEU A 146 19.29 -2.36 -7.63
N ALA A 147 20.08 -1.34 -7.30
CA ALA A 147 21.41 -1.55 -6.71
C ALA A 147 21.31 -2.29 -5.37
N SER A 148 20.36 -1.89 -4.52
CA SER A 148 20.08 -2.52 -3.24
C SER A 148 19.60 -3.96 -3.40
N TYR A 149 18.66 -4.24 -4.31
CA TYR A 149 18.22 -5.61 -4.59
C TYR A 149 19.36 -6.49 -5.12
N SER A 150 20.25 -5.94 -5.96
CA SER A 150 21.43 -6.66 -6.45
C SER A 150 22.37 -7.04 -5.31
N ASP A 151 22.66 -6.11 -4.40
CA ASP A 151 23.48 -6.37 -3.22
C ASP A 151 22.83 -7.39 -2.30
N CYS A 152 21.53 -7.28 -2.07
CA CYS A 152 20.77 -8.17 -1.21
C CYS A 152 20.84 -9.62 -1.69
N LEU A 153 20.61 -9.86 -2.99
CA LEU A 153 20.79 -11.18 -3.61
C LEU A 153 22.22 -11.69 -3.44
N LYS A 154 23.22 -10.86 -3.71
CA LYS A 154 24.64 -11.27 -3.66
C LYS A 154 25.10 -11.64 -2.25
N LEU A 155 24.61 -10.95 -1.23
CA LEU A 155 25.08 -11.08 0.15
C LEU A 155 24.32 -12.13 0.94
N PHE A 156 23.04 -12.31 0.62
CA PHE A 156 22.11 -13.03 1.46
C PHE A 156 21.27 -14.06 0.71
N GLY A 157 21.23 -14.02 -0.62
CA GLY A 157 20.38 -14.89 -1.42
C GLY A 157 20.70 -16.38 -1.26
N ASP A 158 21.95 -16.74 -1.04
CA ASP A 158 22.39 -18.13 -0.88
C ASP A 158 21.90 -18.81 0.41
N ARG A 159 21.29 -18.05 1.32
CA ARG A 159 20.77 -18.55 2.61
C ARG A 159 19.30 -18.98 2.56
N HIS A 160 18.60 -18.70 1.46
CA HIS A 160 17.15 -18.82 1.37
C HIS A 160 16.75 -19.53 0.08
N LYS A 161 15.68 -20.32 0.15
CA LYS A 161 15.05 -20.88 -1.06
C LYS A 161 14.33 -19.79 -1.84
N TRP A 162 13.64 -18.90 -1.13
CA TRP A 162 12.84 -17.83 -1.67
C TRP A 162 13.18 -16.49 -0.99
N MET A 163 13.20 -15.43 -1.78
CA MET A 163 13.35 -14.06 -1.28
C MET A 163 12.31 -13.17 -1.93
N ALA A 164 11.43 -12.56 -1.14
CA ALA A 164 10.47 -11.58 -1.60
C ALA A 164 11.12 -10.21 -1.78
N PHE A 165 10.74 -9.52 -2.86
CA PHE A 165 11.14 -8.14 -3.13
C PHE A 165 9.88 -7.28 -3.23
N ILE A 166 9.47 -6.72 -2.10
CA ILE A 166 8.26 -5.90 -1.94
C ILE A 166 8.60 -4.61 -1.18
N ASP A 167 7.76 -3.59 -1.33
CA ASP A 167 7.96 -2.25 -0.81
C ASP A 167 7.31 -2.06 0.58
N ALA A 168 7.69 -1.01 1.32
CA ALA A 168 7.19 -0.73 2.68
C ALA A 168 5.69 -0.34 2.74
N ASP A 169 5.06 -0.18 1.58
CA ASP A 169 3.62 0.00 1.42
C ASP A 169 2.90 -1.22 0.86
N GLU A 170 3.56 -2.38 0.77
CA GLU A 170 3.00 -3.60 0.20
C GLU A 170 2.94 -4.73 1.24
N TYR A 171 1.76 -5.34 1.42
CA TYR A 171 1.52 -6.37 2.43
C TYR A 171 1.06 -7.65 1.76
N LEU A 172 1.78 -8.74 1.96
CA LEU A 172 1.38 -10.06 1.48
C LEU A 172 0.19 -10.57 2.30
N GLU A 173 -0.86 -11.04 1.65
CA GLU A 173 -1.96 -11.75 2.29
C GLU A 173 -1.98 -13.18 1.78
N VAL A 174 -2.06 -14.16 2.69
CA VAL A 174 -2.34 -15.56 2.34
C VAL A 174 -3.78 -15.86 2.73
N ARG A 175 -4.56 -16.37 1.78
CA ARG A 175 -5.99 -16.63 1.90
C ARG A 175 -6.29 -18.10 2.16
N GLY A 176 -7.44 -18.36 2.76
CA GLY A 176 -7.89 -19.71 3.06
C GLY A 176 -7.09 -20.37 4.18
N ASN A 177 -6.96 -21.69 4.13
CA ASN A 177 -6.23 -22.48 5.12
C ASN A 177 -4.85 -22.89 4.58
N GLU A 178 -4.10 -21.90 4.10
CA GLU A 178 -2.76 -22.07 3.53
C GLU A 178 -1.73 -21.24 4.31
N THR A 179 -0.46 -21.55 4.08
CA THR A 179 0.68 -20.72 4.49
C THR A 179 1.46 -20.30 3.25
N LEU A 180 2.23 -19.23 3.32
CA LEU A 180 3.09 -18.84 2.20
C LEU A 180 4.05 -19.98 1.81
N ARG A 181 4.59 -20.68 2.82
CA ARG A 181 5.41 -21.90 2.63
C ARG A 181 4.65 -22.98 1.86
N SER A 182 3.42 -23.32 2.24
CA SER A 182 2.65 -24.36 1.54
C SER A 182 2.29 -23.97 0.11
N ILE A 183 2.14 -22.68 -0.18
CA ILE A 183 1.91 -22.18 -1.55
C ILE A 183 3.15 -22.36 -2.42
N LEU A 184 4.34 -22.12 -1.87
CA LEU A 184 5.62 -22.20 -2.59
C LEU A 184 6.20 -23.61 -2.67
N ALA A 185 5.89 -24.47 -1.70
CA ALA A 185 6.45 -25.82 -1.57
C ALA A 185 6.38 -26.69 -2.84
N PRO A 186 5.31 -26.67 -3.66
CA PRO A 186 5.28 -27.41 -4.93
C PRO A 186 6.37 -27.02 -5.92
N TYR A 187 6.96 -25.83 -5.75
CA TYR A 187 7.97 -25.29 -6.62
C TYR A 187 9.37 -25.39 -6.04
N ASP A 188 9.59 -25.78 -4.78
CA ASP A 188 10.91 -25.76 -4.13
C ASP A 188 11.98 -26.48 -4.98
N ASP A 189 11.68 -27.70 -5.43
CA ASP A 189 12.57 -28.55 -6.22
C ASP A 189 12.33 -28.48 -7.74
N ASP A 190 11.46 -27.57 -8.21
CA ASP A 190 11.22 -27.33 -9.63
C ASP A 190 12.17 -26.24 -10.17
N ASP A 191 13.30 -26.64 -10.76
CA ASP A 191 14.27 -25.73 -11.37
C ASP A 191 13.72 -25.00 -12.62
N SER A 192 12.58 -25.43 -13.17
CA SER A 192 11.90 -24.66 -14.22
C SER A 192 11.21 -23.41 -13.68
N VAL A 193 11.01 -23.30 -12.36
CA VAL A 193 10.38 -22.15 -11.69
C VAL A 193 11.43 -21.39 -10.90
N GLY A 194 11.71 -20.15 -11.34
CA GLY A 194 12.68 -19.27 -10.68
C GLY A 194 12.06 -18.11 -9.91
N ALA A 195 10.76 -17.86 -10.06
CA ALA A 195 10.04 -16.82 -9.34
C ALA A 195 8.55 -17.13 -9.24
N PHE A 196 7.92 -16.61 -8.18
CA PHE A 196 6.50 -16.65 -7.92
C PHE A 196 5.97 -15.21 -7.87
N ALA A 197 5.02 -14.89 -8.73
CA ALA A 197 4.43 -13.57 -8.88
C ALA A 197 3.13 -13.43 -8.10
N VAL A 198 2.94 -12.26 -7.50
CA VAL A 198 1.73 -11.90 -6.75
C VAL A 198 1.18 -10.59 -7.32
N ASN A 199 -0.09 -10.59 -7.73
CA ASN A 199 -0.78 -9.40 -8.22
C ASN A 199 -1.06 -8.41 -7.10
N TRP A 200 -0.95 -7.12 -7.42
CA TRP A 200 -1.36 -6.02 -6.55
C TRP A 200 -2.87 -6.00 -6.28
N GLN A 201 -3.21 -5.50 -5.10
CA GLN A 201 -4.54 -5.08 -4.67
C GLN A 201 -4.40 -3.67 -4.10
N ILE A 202 -4.57 -2.65 -4.94
CA ILE A 202 -4.26 -1.27 -4.55
C ILE A 202 -5.36 -0.70 -3.65
N HIS A 203 -4.94 -0.21 -2.49
CA HIS A 203 -5.77 0.59 -1.59
C HIS A 203 -5.72 2.07 -1.95
N THR A 204 -6.87 2.71 -1.85
CA THR A 204 -7.05 4.16 -2.03
C THR A 204 -6.86 4.91 -0.70
N SER A 205 -6.89 6.24 -0.78
CA SER A 205 -6.80 7.09 0.41
C SER A 205 -8.01 6.97 1.34
N GLY A 206 -9.14 6.44 0.84
CA GLY A 206 -10.43 6.48 1.54
C GLY A 206 -10.89 7.91 1.86
N GLY A 207 -10.32 8.93 1.21
CA GLY A 207 -10.53 10.35 1.52
C GLY A 207 -9.83 10.83 2.79
N LEU A 208 -8.98 10.02 3.44
CA LEU A 208 -8.30 10.40 4.66
C LEU A 208 -7.27 11.50 4.38
N LEU A 209 -7.37 12.59 5.16
CA LEU A 209 -6.44 13.71 5.04
C LEU A 209 -5.18 13.54 5.90
N ARG A 210 -5.27 12.76 6.98
CA ARG A 210 -4.21 12.54 7.97
C ARG A 210 -3.96 11.05 8.15
N ARG A 211 -2.75 10.71 8.59
CA ARG A 211 -2.36 9.33 8.88
C ARG A 211 -3.32 8.69 9.91
N PRO A 212 -3.95 7.55 9.59
CA PRO A 212 -4.65 6.75 10.59
C PRO A 212 -3.65 6.02 11.50
N PRO A 213 -4.05 5.58 12.70
CA PRO A 213 -3.17 4.82 13.61
C PRO A 213 -2.63 3.50 13.02
N SER A 214 -3.37 2.88 12.09
CA SER A 214 -2.99 1.67 11.36
C SER A 214 -3.37 1.86 9.89
N ALA A 215 -2.45 1.54 8.99
CA ALA A 215 -2.70 1.57 7.56
C ALA A 215 -3.74 0.49 7.18
N ARG A 216 -3.58 -0.72 7.71
CA ARG A 216 -4.47 -1.86 7.40
C ARG A 216 -5.90 -1.63 7.86
N LYS A 217 -6.09 -0.99 9.03
CA LYS A 217 -7.42 -0.67 9.56
C LYS A 217 -7.98 0.66 9.02
N GLY A 218 -7.13 1.56 8.56
CA GLY A 218 -7.52 2.91 8.11
C GLY A 218 -7.86 3.00 6.63
N PHE A 219 -7.25 2.17 5.78
CA PHE A 219 -7.44 2.18 4.34
C PHE A 219 -8.13 0.89 3.89
N THR A 220 -9.46 0.86 3.89
CA THR A 220 -10.26 -0.36 3.62
C THR A 220 -10.96 -0.35 2.26
N ARG A 221 -10.61 0.58 1.36
CA ARG A 221 -11.18 0.68 0.02
C ARG A 221 -10.11 0.44 -1.03
N CYS A 222 -10.33 -0.56 -1.88
CA CYS A 222 -9.43 -0.90 -2.99
C CYS A 222 -10.02 -0.48 -4.33
N ILE A 223 -9.15 -0.20 -5.31
CA ILE A 223 -9.60 0.05 -6.68
C ILE A 223 -10.20 -1.22 -7.29
N GLU A 224 -11.23 -1.07 -8.12
CA GLU A 224 -11.77 -2.14 -8.95
C GLU A 224 -10.76 -2.61 -9.99
N ASP A 225 -10.83 -3.89 -10.34
CA ASP A 225 -10.08 -4.43 -11.47
C ASP A 225 -10.58 -3.81 -12.76
N GLN A 226 -9.64 -3.30 -13.56
CA GLN A 226 -9.92 -2.65 -14.82
C GLN A 226 -10.06 -3.69 -15.95
N ASP A 227 -10.58 -3.29 -17.11
CA ASP A 227 -10.82 -4.21 -18.24
C ASP A 227 -9.53 -4.92 -18.67
N PRO A 228 -9.43 -6.26 -18.57
CA PRO A 228 -8.23 -7.00 -18.95
C PRO A 228 -8.01 -7.06 -20.47
N ASN A 229 -8.97 -6.61 -21.29
CA ASN A 229 -8.91 -6.63 -22.75
C ASN A 229 -8.23 -5.38 -23.34
N HIS A 230 -7.13 -4.92 -22.72
CA HIS A 230 -6.28 -3.90 -23.31
C HIS A 230 -5.11 -4.51 -24.10
N SER A 231 -4.42 -3.65 -24.84
CA SER A 231 -3.21 -4.03 -25.57
C SER A 231 -2.14 -4.59 -24.61
N PRO A 232 -1.39 -5.64 -24.99
CA PRO A 232 -0.46 -6.34 -24.09
C PRO A 232 0.77 -5.52 -23.66
N ASP A 233 1.04 -4.40 -24.34
CA ASP A 233 2.07 -3.41 -24.01
C ASP A 233 1.62 -2.38 -22.96
N VAL A 234 0.34 -2.38 -22.62
CA VAL A 234 -0.23 -1.60 -21.51
C VAL A 234 -0.59 -2.59 -20.40
N GLY A 235 -0.53 -2.14 -19.15
CA GLY A 235 -1.07 -2.86 -18.01
C GLY A 235 -1.88 -1.94 -17.13
N THR A 236 -2.84 -2.51 -16.42
CA THR A 236 -3.66 -1.78 -15.46
C THR A 236 -3.04 -1.85 -14.06
N GLU A 237 -3.56 -1.08 -13.10
CA GLU A 237 -2.87 -0.88 -11.83
C GLU A 237 -2.81 -2.17 -11.00
N ASN A 238 -3.94 -2.89 -10.83
CA ASN A 238 -3.98 -4.18 -10.13
C ASN A 238 -3.35 -5.36 -10.93
N GLU A 239 -3.03 -5.17 -12.21
CA GLU A 239 -2.30 -6.20 -12.97
C GLU A 239 -0.82 -6.25 -12.63
N HIS A 240 -0.27 -5.19 -12.04
CA HIS A 240 1.12 -5.18 -11.63
C HIS A 240 1.39 -6.29 -10.63
N ILE A 241 2.62 -6.79 -10.68
CA ILE A 241 3.10 -7.83 -9.77
C ILE A 241 4.33 -7.37 -9.01
N LYS A 242 4.57 -8.05 -7.89
CA LYS A 242 5.90 -8.26 -7.33
C LYS A 242 6.21 -9.75 -7.29
N VAL A 243 7.45 -10.09 -6.96
CA VAL A 243 7.92 -11.47 -6.97
C VAL A 243 8.57 -11.90 -5.66
N LEU A 244 8.35 -13.17 -5.34
CA LEU A 244 9.25 -13.99 -4.54
C LEU A 244 10.14 -14.74 -5.50
N VAL A 245 11.44 -14.50 -5.44
CA VAL A 245 12.43 -15.08 -6.37
C VAL A 245 13.17 -16.22 -5.68
N LYS A 246 13.50 -17.27 -6.42
CA LYS A 246 14.56 -18.20 -6.00
C LYS A 246 15.91 -17.52 -6.26
N PRO A 247 16.71 -17.18 -5.25
CA PRO A 247 17.97 -16.46 -5.47
C PRO A 247 18.93 -17.21 -6.39
N SER A 248 18.91 -18.55 -6.34
CA SER A 248 19.68 -19.42 -7.22
C SER A 248 19.32 -19.31 -8.71
N HIS A 249 18.13 -18.79 -9.04
CA HIS A 249 17.61 -18.65 -10.40
C HIS A 249 17.51 -17.20 -10.88
N ALA A 250 17.76 -16.21 -10.01
CA ALA A 250 17.80 -14.81 -10.41
C ALA A 250 19.04 -14.52 -11.29
N ALA A 251 18.84 -13.81 -12.40
CA ALA A 251 19.89 -13.30 -13.27
C ALA A 251 20.09 -11.79 -13.08
N LYS A 252 19.00 -11.03 -13.05
CA LYS A 252 19.03 -9.58 -12.85
C LYS A 252 17.79 -9.09 -12.08
N PRO A 253 17.95 -8.24 -11.05
CA PRO A 253 16.82 -7.62 -10.36
C PRO A 253 16.02 -6.68 -11.27
N ASP A 254 14.73 -6.61 -10.97
CA ASP A 254 13.77 -5.63 -11.49
C ASP A 254 12.83 -5.23 -10.34
N VAL A 255 12.07 -4.14 -10.47
CA VAL A 255 11.15 -3.71 -9.40
C VAL A 255 9.82 -4.45 -9.40
N HIS A 256 9.46 -5.15 -10.49
CA HIS A 256 8.24 -5.95 -10.60
C HIS A 256 8.56 -7.42 -10.86
N LYS A 257 9.37 -7.72 -11.88
CA LYS A 257 9.64 -9.10 -12.31
C LYS A 257 11.09 -9.30 -12.73
N PHE A 258 11.80 -10.12 -11.98
CA PHE A 258 13.22 -10.33 -12.19
C PHE A 258 13.48 -11.06 -13.51
N GLU A 259 14.61 -10.74 -14.12
CA GLU A 259 15.18 -11.57 -15.18
C GLU A 259 15.72 -12.85 -14.54
N LEU A 260 15.34 -14.00 -15.08
CA LEU A 260 15.73 -15.31 -14.57
C LEU A 260 16.78 -15.97 -15.46
N LYS A 261 17.54 -16.91 -14.88
CA LYS A 261 18.48 -17.75 -15.62
C LYS A 261 17.75 -18.56 -16.69
N LYS A 262 18.46 -18.87 -17.77
CA LYS A 262 17.93 -19.62 -18.92
C LYS A 262 17.26 -20.93 -18.46
N GLY A 263 16.02 -21.14 -18.89
CA GLY A 263 15.23 -22.33 -18.58
C GLY A 263 14.26 -22.15 -17.41
N ALA A 264 14.42 -21.10 -16.61
CA ALA A 264 13.51 -20.77 -15.52
C ALA A 264 12.43 -19.78 -15.96
N ARG A 265 11.25 -19.89 -15.37
CA ARG A 265 10.10 -19.00 -15.59
C ARG A 265 9.55 -18.44 -14.29
N THR A 266 8.83 -17.33 -14.39
CA THR A 266 8.00 -16.79 -13.31
C THR A 266 6.62 -17.43 -13.40
N VAL A 267 6.07 -17.88 -12.28
CA VAL A 267 4.73 -18.46 -12.20
C VAL A 267 3.79 -17.64 -11.34
N GLY A 268 2.49 -17.69 -11.62
CA GLY A 268 1.44 -17.18 -10.75
C GLY A 268 0.93 -18.23 -9.75
N GLU A 269 -0.08 -17.84 -8.96
CA GLU A 269 -0.68 -18.72 -7.94
C GLU A 269 -1.33 -20.01 -8.50
N ASP A 270 -1.67 -20.02 -9.80
CA ASP A 270 -2.23 -21.18 -10.52
C ASP A 270 -1.14 -22.00 -11.25
N GLY A 271 0.14 -21.62 -11.13
CA GLY A 271 1.26 -22.26 -11.83
C GLY A 271 1.42 -21.88 -13.30
N ASP A 272 0.55 -21.00 -13.80
CA ASP A 272 0.62 -20.36 -15.11
C ASP A 272 1.88 -19.50 -15.24
N THR A 273 2.45 -19.43 -16.44
CA THR A 273 3.61 -18.58 -16.71
C THR A 273 3.19 -17.12 -16.75
N VAL A 274 3.88 -16.27 -15.99
CA VAL A 274 3.80 -14.82 -16.19
C VAL A 274 4.77 -14.44 -17.28
N ASP A 275 4.25 -13.97 -18.42
CA ASP A 275 5.02 -13.67 -19.63
C ASP A 275 5.35 -12.18 -19.78
N ARG A 276 4.47 -11.28 -19.33
CA ARG A 276 4.70 -9.82 -19.40
C ARG A 276 5.74 -9.36 -18.39
N LEU A 277 6.29 -8.17 -18.63
CA LEU A 277 7.42 -7.62 -17.87
C LEU A 277 7.04 -7.21 -16.45
N ALA A 278 5.91 -6.54 -16.25
CA ALA A 278 5.50 -6.03 -14.92
C ALA A 278 4.12 -6.52 -14.49
N TRP A 279 3.42 -7.24 -15.37
CA TRP A 279 1.99 -7.50 -15.25
C TRP A 279 1.67 -8.98 -15.36
N ARG A 280 0.57 -9.40 -14.73
CA ARG A 280 -0.03 -10.71 -14.93
C ARG A 280 -1.53 -10.57 -15.20
N VAL A 281 -1.95 -11.15 -16.32
CA VAL A 281 -3.33 -11.08 -16.83
C VAL A 281 -3.80 -12.49 -17.20
N PRO A 282 -4.99 -12.95 -16.75
CA PRO A 282 -5.91 -12.24 -15.87
C PRO A 282 -5.35 -12.09 -14.44
N ILE A 283 -5.83 -11.07 -13.72
CA ILE A 283 -5.54 -10.91 -12.30
C ILE A 283 -6.10 -12.12 -11.54
N THR A 284 -5.29 -12.74 -10.69
CA THR A 284 -5.77 -13.74 -9.72
C THR A 284 -5.13 -13.48 -8.36
N ARG A 285 -5.97 -13.53 -7.33
CA ARG A 285 -5.65 -13.23 -5.91
C ARG A 285 -6.44 -14.15 -4.97
N ARG A 286 -6.59 -15.43 -5.31
CA ARG A 286 -7.45 -16.37 -4.57
C ARG A 286 -6.75 -17.02 -3.37
N ARG A 287 -5.45 -17.26 -3.50
CA ARG A 287 -4.57 -17.88 -2.50
C ARG A 287 -3.62 -16.86 -1.90
N VAL A 288 -3.15 -15.92 -2.71
CA VAL A 288 -2.21 -14.87 -2.28
C VAL A 288 -2.48 -13.55 -2.98
N ALA A 289 -2.47 -12.46 -2.23
CA ALA A 289 -2.63 -11.09 -2.73
C ALA A 289 -1.53 -10.19 -2.18
N LEU A 290 -1.20 -9.12 -2.90
CA LEU A 290 -0.27 -8.10 -2.43
C LEU A 290 -1.01 -6.78 -2.25
N HIS A 291 -1.45 -6.50 -1.02
CA HIS A 291 -2.16 -5.29 -0.66
C HIS A 291 -1.23 -4.09 -0.72
N HIS A 292 -1.47 -3.17 -1.67
CA HIS A 292 -0.60 -2.03 -1.92
C HIS A 292 -1.25 -0.73 -1.43
N TYR A 293 -0.78 -0.24 -0.29
CA TYR A 293 -1.20 1.02 0.34
C TYR A 293 -0.49 2.19 -0.31
N ALA A 294 -0.74 2.37 -1.60
CA ALA A 294 0.13 3.14 -2.46
C ALA A 294 -0.11 4.66 -2.37
N THR A 295 -1.37 5.08 -2.21
CA THR A 295 -1.75 6.49 -1.98
C THR A 295 -1.69 6.82 -0.49
N ARG A 296 -2.41 6.06 0.35
CA ARG A 296 -2.61 6.36 1.79
C ARG A 296 -3.26 7.73 2.01
N SER A 297 -3.15 8.30 3.21
CA SER A 297 -3.71 9.62 3.48
C SER A 297 -2.98 10.71 2.70
N ARG A 298 -3.66 11.85 2.50
CA ARG A 298 -3.09 12.99 1.75
C ARG A 298 -1.78 13.50 2.36
N GLU A 299 -1.70 13.58 3.70
CA GLU A 299 -0.49 13.91 4.44
C GLU A 299 0.67 12.94 4.16
N GLU A 300 0.39 11.63 4.18
CA GLU A 300 1.41 10.61 3.92
C GLU A 300 1.90 10.64 2.48
N TYR A 301 1.01 10.89 1.51
CA TYR A 301 1.40 10.98 0.12
C TYR A 301 2.25 12.21 -0.19
N MET A 302 1.98 13.34 0.48
CA MET A 302 2.86 14.50 0.46
C MET A 302 4.26 14.13 0.97
N ALA A 303 4.36 13.45 2.11
CA ALA A 303 5.63 12.98 2.65
C ALA A 303 6.34 11.97 1.72
N LYS A 304 5.58 11.10 1.03
CA LYS A 304 6.12 10.16 0.02
C LYS A 304 6.75 10.91 -1.16
N MET A 305 6.08 11.93 -1.69
CA MET A 305 6.63 12.73 -2.79
C MET A 305 7.86 13.53 -2.38
N GLU A 306 7.87 14.12 -1.19
CA GLU A 306 9.03 14.86 -0.66
C GLU A 306 10.24 13.95 -0.44
N ARG A 307 9.99 12.74 0.05
CA ARG A 307 11.02 11.72 0.25
C ARG A 307 11.66 11.23 -1.05
N GLY A 308 10.87 11.18 -2.14
CA GLY A 308 11.29 10.64 -3.43
C GLY A 308 11.17 9.12 -3.52
N ASN A 309 11.74 8.52 -4.58
CA ASN A 309 11.77 7.07 -4.76
C ASN A 309 13.14 6.56 -5.26
N GLY A 310 13.41 5.27 -5.01
CA GLY A 310 14.68 4.62 -5.37
C GLY A 310 14.84 4.31 -6.86
N MET A 311 13.91 4.78 -7.70
CA MET A 311 13.88 4.53 -9.16
C MET A 311 13.97 5.80 -10.00
N GLY A 312 14.11 6.98 -9.37
CA GLY A 312 14.24 8.26 -10.08
C GLY A 312 13.00 8.68 -10.88
N SER A 313 11.83 8.11 -10.58
CA SER A 313 10.57 8.37 -11.27
C SER A 313 9.42 8.56 -10.26
N PRO A 314 9.44 9.64 -9.47
CA PRO A 314 8.47 9.83 -8.40
C PRO A 314 7.05 9.95 -8.96
N LYS A 315 6.09 9.27 -8.33
CA LYS A 315 4.67 9.38 -8.65
C LYS A 315 4.12 10.65 -7.99
N GLY A 316 3.71 11.62 -8.81
CA GLY A 316 3.17 12.90 -8.35
C GLY A 316 1.66 12.88 -8.11
N TRP A 317 1.06 14.07 -8.03
CA TRP A 317 -0.40 14.23 -7.90
C TRP A 317 -1.19 13.70 -9.09
N ASP A 318 -0.61 13.66 -10.29
CA ASP A 318 -1.30 13.09 -11.46
C ASP A 318 -1.61 11.60 -11.26
N TRP A 319 -0.67 10.84 -10.70
CA TRP A 319 -0.89 9.44 -10.39
C TRP A 319 -1.85 9.25 -9.21
N TRP A 320 -1.76 10.10 -8.18
CA TRP A 320 -2.76 10.13 -7.11
C TRP A 320 -4.18 10.35 -7.66
N ASN A 321 -4.37 11.39 -8.48
CA ASN A 321 -5.66 11.73 -9.06
C ASN A 321 -6.18 10.60 -9.97
N TRP A 322 -5.28 9.93 -10.70
CA TRP A 322 -5.61 8.76 -11.49
C TRP A 322 -6.15 7.63 -10.61
N VAL A 323 -5.41 7.21 -9.58
CA VAL A 323 -5.83 6.11 -8.68
C VAL A 323 -7.13 6.43 -7.97
N GLU A 324 -7.27 7.64 -7.42
CA GLU A 324 -8.47 8.06 -6.68
C GLU A 324 -9.70 8.25 -7.59
N ALA A 325 -9.52 8.31 -8.92
CA ALA A 325 -10.61 8.38 -9.89
C ALA A 325 -11.13 6.99 -10.33
N ILE A 326 -10.39 5.91 -10.03
CA ILE A 326 -10.82 4.54 -10.35
C ILE A 326 -11.97 4.16 -9.39
N PRO A 327 -13.05 3.53 -9.88
CA PRO A 327 -14.09 2.95 -9.01
C PRO A 327 -13.49 2.06 -7.92
N THR A 328 -14.16 1.96 -6.77
CA THR A 328 -13.63 1.27 -5.59
C THR A 328 -14.61 0.27 -5.01
N VAL A 329 -14.06 -0.79 -4.42
CA VAL A 329 -14.76 -1.81 -3.65
C VAL A 329 -14.24 -1.84 -2.21
N GLU A 330 -15.08 -2.33 -1.29
CA GLU A 330 -14.63 -2.61 0.08
C GLU A 330 -13.59 -3.75 0.07
N CYS A 331 -12.59 -3.60 0.94
CA CYS A 331 -11.33 -4.32 0.92
C CYS A 331 -10.81 -4.43 2.36
N GLU A 332 -11.52 -5.22 3.16
CA GLU A 332 -11.39 -5.28 4.61
C GLU A 332 -10.51 -6.45 5.10
N GLU A 333 -9.99 -7.28 4.19
CA GLU A 333 -9.25 -8.50 4.51
C GLU A 333 -8.11 -8.24 5.51
N MET A 334 -7.33 -7.20 5.24
CA MET A 334 -6.18 -6.82 6.06
C MET A 334 -6.57 -6.13 7.37
N ALA A 335 -7.75 -5.50 7.44
CA ALA A 335 -8.24 -4.77 8.60
C ALA A 335 -8.66 -5.71 9.75
N MET A 336 -8.98 -6.97 9.42
CA MET A 336 -9.37 -8.01 10.39
C MET A 336 -8.20 -8.51 11.24
N LEU A 337 -6.97 -8.27 10.80
CA LEU A 337 -5.75 -8.69 11.48
C LEU A 337 -5.30 -7.61 12.46
N GLU A 338 -4.94 -8.01 13.68
CA GLU A 338 -4.42 -7.05 14.66
C GLU A 338 -3.06 -6.47 14.22
N PRO A 339 -2.85 -5.14 14.41
CA PRO A 339 -1.66 -4.40 13.97
C PRO A 339 -0.34 -5.00 14.45
#